data_AF-A0A3M9MQ43-F1
#
_entry.id   AF-A0A3M9MQ43-F1
#
_cell.length_a   1.000
_cell.length_b   1.000
_cell.length_c   1.000
_cell.angle_alpha   90.00
_cell.angle_beta   90.00
_cell.angle_gamma   90.00
#
_symmetry.space_group_name_H-M   'P 1'
#
loop_
_entity.id
_entity.type
_entity.pdbx_description
1 polymer ?
#
loop_
_entity_poly.entity_id
_entity_poly.type
_entity_poly.pdbx_seq_one_letter_code
_entity_poly.pdbx_strand_id
1 'polypeptide(L)'
;MTHKIGMHYTFKEGVLHCRVELDNGAYKILGPQLKAELELGLLEGERMENTSEGGAVYELTFSDLDEHEHFTRTFFTMVKKNY
;
A
#
# COMPACT_ATOMS: atom_id res chain seq x y z
N MET A 1 -7.08 -13.49 15.90
CA MET A 1 -7.30 -12.08 15.50
C MET A 1 -7.41 -12.06 13.99
N THR A 2 -8.39 -11.36 13.43
CA THR A 2 -8.50 -11.19 11.99
C THR A 2 -7.84 -9.87 11.61
N HIS A 3 -6.80 -9.94 10.78
CA HIS A 3 -6.13 -8.76 10.25
C HIS A 3 -6.92 -8.24 9.05
N LYS A 4 -7.02 -6.92 8.91
CA LYS A 4 -7.79 -6.29 7.83
C LYS A 4 -6.85 -5.49 6.94
N ILE A 5 -6.86 -5.86 5.67
CA ILE A 5 -6.11 -5.19 4.61
C ILE A 5 -7.13 -4.72 3.58
N GLY A 6 -7.21 -3.41 3.36
CA GLY A 6 -8.01 -2.78 2.34
C GLY A 6 -7.12 -2.26 1.21
N MET A 7 -7.57 -2.39 -0.04
CA MET A 7 -6.91 -1.79 -1.19
C MET A 7 -7.97 -1.25 -2.14
N HIS A 8 -7.89 0.04 -2.41
CA HIS A 8 -8.89 0.78 -3.19
C HIS A 8 -8.21 1.52 -4.34
N TYR A 9 -8.77 1.42 -5.54
CA TYR A 9 -8.25 2.09 -6.72
C TYR A 9 -9.23 3.15 -7.21
N THR A 10 -8.70 4.31 -7.57
CA THR A 10 -9.46 5.40 -8.19
C THR A 10 -8.69 5.95 -9.38
N PHE A 11 -9.32 6.08 -10.54
CA PHE A 11 -8.72 6.68 -11.72
C PHE A 11 -9.25 8.10 -11.90
N LYS A 12 -8.36 9.10 -11.95
CA LYS A 12 -8.71 10.51 -12.16
C LYS A 12 -7.70 11.16 -13.09
N GLU A 13 -8.20 11.88 -14.09
CA GLU A 13 -7.38 12.72 -14.99
C GLU A 13 -6.18 11.98 -15.63
N GLY A 14 -6.34 10.69 -15.94
CA GLY A 14 -5.26 9.88 -16.54
C GLY A 14 -4.30 9.24 -15.54
N VAL A 15 -4.50 9.47 -14.25
CA VAL A 15 -3.63 9.01 -13.17
C VAL A 15 -4.36 7.98 -12.31
N LEU A 16 -3.67 6.89 -11.96
CA LEU A 16 -4.22 5.84 -11.12
C LEU A 16 -3.80 6.07 -9.67
N HIS A 17 -4.77 6.33 -8.80
CA HIS A 17 -4.57 6.42 -7.36
C HIS A 17 -4.88 5.10 -6.69
N CYS A 18 -4.02 4.67 -5.78
CA CYS A 18 -4.23 3.50 -4.94
C CYS A 18 -4.16 3.89 -3.46
N ARG A 19 -5.14 3.44 -2.69
CA ARG A 19 -5.21 3.63 -1.24
C ARG A 19 -5.15 2.27 -0.57
N VAL A 20 -4.10 2.03 0.19
CA VAL A 20 -3.89 0.81 0.98
C VAL A 20 -4.15 1.11 2.45
N GLU A 21 -5.06 0.36 3.06
CA GLU A 21 -5.45 0.52 4.46
C GLU A 21 -5.02 -0.73 5.23
N LEU A 22 -4.18 -0.53 6.24
CA LEU A 22 -3.71 -1.58 7.14
C LEU A 22 -4.24 -1.31 8.54
N ASP A 23 -4.92 -2.30 9.13
CA ASP A 23 -5.23 -2.26 10.57
C ASP A 23 -3.94 -2.39 11.41
N ASN A 24 -4.00 -2.15 12.72
CA ASN A 24 -2.83 -2.22 13.61
C ASN A 24 -2.08 -3.54 13.50
N GLY A 25 -2.79 -4.66 13.39
CA GLY A 25 -2.19 -5.96 13.22
C GLY A 25 -1.46 -6.09 11.88
N ALA A 26 -2.11 -5.72 10.77
CA ALA A 26 -1.48 -5.75 9.46
C ALA A 26 -0.34 -4.74 9.31
N TYR A 27 -0.45 -3.55 9.90
CA TYR A 27 0.57 -2.52 9.87
C TYR A 27 1.86 -2.98 10.55
N LYS A 28 1.78 -3.66 11.69
CA LYS A 28 2.97 -4.20 12.37
C LYS A 28 3.76 -5.20 11.53
N ILE A 29 3.09 -5.91 10.63
CA ILE A 29 3.68 -6.98 9.83
C ILE A 29 4.14 -6.45 8.45
N LEU A 30 3.25 -5.75 7.77
CA LEU A 30 3.42 -5.29 6.39
C LEU A 30 3.91 -3.86 6.30
N GLY A 31 3.63 -3.01 7.29
CA GLY A 31 3.96 -1.58 7.28
C GLY A 31 5.45 -1.30 7.05
N PRO A 32 6.38 -1.91 7.81
CA PRO A 32 7.82 -1.70 7.59
C PRO A 32 8.30 -2.15 6.21
N GLN A 33 7.75 -3.25 5.68
CA GLN A 33 8.10 -3.75 4.35
C GLN A 33 7.56 -2.83 3.27
N LEU A 34 6.30 -2.42 3.38
CA LEU A 34 5.66 -1.50 2.45
C LEU A 34 6.39 -0.14 2.44
N LYS A 35 6.73 0.41 3.60
CA LYS A 35 7.53 1.63 3.72
C LYS A 35 8.89 1.49 3.03
N ALA A 36 9.58 0.36 3.20
CA ALA A 36 10.86 0.13 2.54
C ALA A 36 10.74 0.08 1.01
N GLU A 37 9.72 -0.59 0.47
CA GLU A 37 9.48 -0.63 -0.97
C GLU A 37 9.18 0.77 -1.54
N LEU A 38 8.47 1.60 -0.79
CA LEU A 38 8.17 2.98 -1.17
C LEU A 38 9.40 3.89 -1.10
N GLU A 39 10.19 3.80 -0.02
CA GLU A 39 11.43 4.58 0.17
C GLU A 39 12.53 4.23 -0.86
N LEU A 40 12.51 3.02 -1.42
CA LEU A 40 13.40 2.62 -2.50
C LEU A 40 13.09 3.28 -3.85
N GLY A 41 12.08 4.15 -3.91
CA GLY A 41 11.72 4.90 -5.11
C GLY A 41 11.12 4.03 -6.21
N LEU A 42 10.61 2.85 -5.86
CA LEU A 42 9.88 1.99 -6.79
C LEU A 42 8.48 2.54 -7.10
N LEU A 43 8.03 3.56 -6.36
CA LEU A 43 6.65 4.05 -6.33
C LEU A 43 6.65 5.55 -6.01
N GLU A 44 6.14 6.39 -6.90
CA GLU A 44 5.97 7.83 -6.65
C GLU A 44 4.65 8.15 -5.92
N GLY A 45 4.63 9.23 -5.12
CA GLY A 45 3.40 9.79 -4.55
C GLY A 45 3.00 9.28 -3.16
N GLU A 46 3.97 8.96 -2.30
CA GLU A 46 3.70 8.45 -0.95
C GLU A 46 3.13 9.52 0.00
N ARG A 47 1.85 9.36 0.37
CA ARG A 47 1.31 9.96 1.60
C ARG A 47 0.91 8.85 2.56
N MET A 48 1.65 8.74 3.65
CA MET A 48 1.34 7.84 4.75
C MET A 48 0.62 8.60 5.87
N GLU A 49 -0.56 8.12 6.27
CA GLU A 49 -1.30 8.62 7.42
C GLU A 49 -1.48 7.51 8.46
N ASN A 50 -1.06 7.78 9.70
CA ASN A 50 -1.32 6.85 10.80
C ASN A 50 -2.79 6.99 11.25
N THR A 51 -3.49 5.87 11.41
CA THR A 51 -4.86 5.90 11.92
C THR A 51 -4.88 5.97 13.44
N SER A 52 -5.93 6.55 14.02
CA SER A 52 -6.11 6.65 15.48
C SER A 52 -6.13 5.29 16.21
N GLU A 53 -6.32 4.19 15.48
CA GLU A 53 -6.33 2.82 16.00
C GLU A 53 -4.94 2.14 15.93
N GLY A 54 -3.91 2.86 15.49
CA GLY A 54 -2.54 2.36 15.35
C GLY A 54 -2.29 1.54 14.08
N GLY A 55 -3.15 1.69 13.07
CA GLY A 55 -2.92 1.23 11.71
C GLY A 55 -2.32 2.32 10.83
N ALA A 56 -2.30 2.09 9.52
CA ALA A 56 -1.78 3.05 8.56
C ALA A 56 -2.57 3.02 7.25
N VAL A 57 -2.67 4.19 6.62
CA VAL A 57 -3.19 4.37 5.27
C VAL A 57 -2.04 4.87 4.39
N TYR A 58 -1.82 4.21 3.27
CA TYR A 58 -0.87 4.63 2.25
C TYR A 58 -1.65 5.05 1.02
N GLU A 59 -1.46 6.29 0.58
CA GLU A 59 -1.94 6.78 -0.70
C GLU A 59 -0.77 6.80 -1.68
N LEU A 60 -1.00 6.22 -2.86
CA LEU A 60 -0.03 6.00 -3.92
C LEU A 60 -0.60 6.50 -5.23
N THR A 61 0.28 6.95 -6.12
CA THR A 61 -0.11 7.50 -7.41
C THR A 61 0.76 6.88 -8.50
N PHE A 62 0.13 6.22 -9.47
CA PHE A 62 0.83 5.57 -10.58
C PHE A 62 0.64 6.39 -11.85
N SER A 63 1.75 6.73 -12.48
CA SER A 63 1.78 7.44 -13.76
C SER A 63 1.82 6.46 -14.93
N ASP A 64 2.30 5.23 -14.69
CA ASP A 64 2.34 4.15 -15.66
C ASP A 64 1.69 2.85 -15.14
N LEU A 65 1.19 2.01 -16.06
CA LEU A 65 0.54 0.75 -15.74
C LEU A 65 1.53 -0.30 -15.19
N ASP A 66 2.77 -0.28 -15.67
CA ASP A 66 3.82 -1.20 -15.21
C ASP A 66 4.17 -0.96 -13.73
N GLU A 67 4.19 0.30 -13.28
CA GLU A 67 4.40 0.66 -11.86
C GLU A 67 3.28 0.07 -10.99
N HIS A 68 2.03 0.21 -11.44
CA HIS A 68 0.87 -0.32 -10.77
C HIS A 68 0.88 -1.85 -10.69
N GLU A 69 1.20 -2.54 -11.79
CA GLU A 69 1.28 -4.01 -11.83
C GLU A 69 2.41 -4.53 -10.94
N HIS A 70 3.57 -3.85 -10.97
CA HIS A 70 4.68 -4.17 -10.09
C HIS A 70 4.28 -4.05 -8.63
N PHE A 71 3.71 -2.89 -8.24
CA PHE A 71 3.24 -2.65 -6.88
C PHE A 71 2.27 -3.73 -6.42
N THR A 72 1.23 -3.96 -7.21
CA THR A 72 0.14 -4.87 -6.88
C THR A 72 0.69 -6.29 -6.68
N ARG A 73 1.58 -6.75 -7.57
CA ARG A 73 2.22 -8.06 -7.44
C ARG A 73 3.09 -8.16 -6.19
N THR A 74 3.90 -7.15 -5.91
CA THR A 74 4.78 -7.11 -4.74
C THR A 74 3.97 -7.08 -3.46
N PHE A 75 2.95 -6.22 -3.37
CA PHE A 75 2.05 -6.12 -2.23
C PHE A 75 1.31 -7.43 -1.95
N PHE A 76 0.67 -8.05 -2.96
CA PHE A 76 0.02 -9.34 -2.76
C PHE A 76 0.99 -10.46 -2.39
N THR A 77 2.23 -10.41 -2.86
CA THR A 77 3.27 -11.36 -2.45
C THR A 77 3.63 -11.17 -0.98
N MET A 78 3.76 -9.92 -0.50
CA MET A 78 3.96 -9.61 0.92
C MET A 78 2.80 -10.12 1.76
N VAL A 79 1.56 -9.88 1.34
CA VAL A 79 0.36 -10.38 2.04
C VAL A 79 0.38 -11.90 2.14
N LYS A 80 0.55 -12.63 1.03
CA LYS A 80 0.57 -14.10 1.00
C LYS A 80 1.70 -14.74 1.81
N LYS A 81 2.82 -14.05 2.00
CA LYS A 81 3.92 -14.56 2.82
C LYS A 81 3.63 -14.47 4.33
N ASN A 82 2.70 -13.62 4.73
CA ASN A 82 2.44 -13.28 6.12
C ASN A 82 1.05 -13.74 6.61
N TYR A 83 0.18 -14.19 5.70
CA TYR A 83 -1.19 -14.67 5.95
C TYR A 83 -1.51 -15.89 5.09
#